data_AF-F2NS96-F1
#
_entry.id   AF-F2NS96-F1
#
_cell.length_a   1.000
_cell.length_b   1.000
_cell.length_c   1.000
_cell.angle_alpha   90.00
_cell.angle_beta   90.00
_cell.angle_gamma   90.00
#
_symmetry.space_group_name_H-M   'P 1'
#
loop_
_entity.id
_entity.type
_entity.pdbx_description
1 polymer ?
#
loop_
_entity_poly.entity_id
_entity_poly.type
_entity_poly.pdbx_seq_one_letter_code
_entity_poly.pdbx_strand_id
1 'polypeptide(L)'
;MKNTKFSFNRAWLVLTALLMSALVAVSFTSCKSDDDDASIYGTWKSSYGEIYDISTTELKNGGSWGNCYAGNNLTVRKISDSAGIVYIKYTRSIIYGSTDYSENAPDVGKWYAISYKNLTDDTVSISGAYKSGGATSTETLDEAVSEFTIENGYFGKYSDCTRQ
;
A
#
# COMPACT_ATOMS: atom_id res chain seq x y z
N MET A 1 -68.49 -25.64 42.93
CA MET A 1 -68.71 -26.77 42.00
C MET A 1 -69.91 -26.46 41.11
N LYS A 2 -69.70 -26.27 39.80
CA LYS A 2 -70.66 -26.55 38.70
C LYS A 2 -70.01 -26.21 37.35
N ASN A 3 -69.27 -27.21 36.89
CA ASN A 3 -69.00 -27.72 35.55
C ASN A 3 -69.19 -26.83 34.31
N THR A 4 -68.05 -26.64 33.67
CA THR A 4 -67.74 -26.37 32.26
C THR A 4 -68.55 -27.21 31.27
N LYS A 5 -69.02 -26.58 30.18
CA LYS A 5 -69.21 -27.21 28.87
C LYS A 5 -68.86 -26.19 27.78
N PHE A 6 -67.67 -26.31 27.20
CA PHE A 6 -67.32 -25.67 25.92
C PHE A 6 -67.21 -26.78 24.88
N SER A 7 -68.10 -26.75 23.89
CA SER A 7 -68.11 -27.67 22.76
C SER A 7 -67.27 -27.11 21.62
N PHE A 8 -66.39 -27.97 21.12
CA PHE A 8 -65.54 -27.80 19.95
C PHE A 8 -66.35 -27.61 18.65
N ASN A 9 -65.91 -26.68 17.80
CA ASN A 9 -66.09 -26.83 16.36
C ASN A 9 -64.85 -26.29 15.60
N ARG A 10 -64.05 -27.27 15.14
CA ARG A 10 -63.41 -27.39 13.83
C ARG A 10 -62.35 -26.35 13.43
N ALA A 11 -61.12 -26.86 13.38
CA ALA A 11 -59.96 -26.35 12.68
C ALA A 11 -60.25 -26.03 11.21
N TRP A 12 -59.57 -25.02 10.63
CA TRP A 12 -58.34 -25.20 9.82
C TRP A 12 -58.09 -23.97 8.93
N LEU A 13 -56.87 -23.39 9.04
CA LEU A 13 -56.18 -22.50 8.07
C LEU A 13 -56.88 -21.14 7.76
N VAL A 14 -56.22 -20.00 7.78
CA VAL A 14 -54.99 -19.68 7.05
C VAL A 14 -54.18 -18.66 7.84
N LEU A 15 -52.95 -19.08 8.13
CA LEU A 15 -51.85 -18.31 8.68
C LEU A 15 -51.17 -17.57 7.52
N THR A 16 -51.42 -16.28 7.33
CA THR A 16 -50.53 -15.40 6.54
C THR A 16 -50.78 -13.92 6.82
N ALA A 17 -49.66 -13.20 6.94
CA ALA A 17 -49.53 -11.75 6.86
C ALA A 17 -50.03 -10.94 8.06
N LEU A 18 -49.15 -10.78 9.07
CA LEU A 18 -48.83 -9.50 9.70
C LEU A 18 -47.67 -9.71 10.71
N LEU A 19 -46.50 -10.11 10.20
CA LEU A 19 -45.23 -9.98 10.93
C LEU A 19 -44.41 -8.91 10.20
N MET A 20 -44.74 -7.65 10.47
CA MET A 20 -43.96 -6.49 10.03
C MET A 20 -42.99 -6.09 11.14
N SER A 21 -41.78 -5.75 10.71
CA SER A 21 -40.74 -4.98 11.40
C SER A 21 -40.05 -5.61 12.61
N ALA A 22 -39.14 -6.54 12.34
CA ALA A 22 -37.82 -6.49 12.96
C ALA A 22 -36.78 -6.63 11.84
N LEU A 23 -36.43 -5.51 11.20
CA LEU A 23 -35.19 -5.46 10.43
C LEU A 23 -34.06 -5.69 11.44
N VAL A 24 -33.52 -6.90 11.46
CA VAL A 24 -32.19 -7.15 11.95
C VAL A 24 -31.28 -6.37 11.01
N ALA A 25 -30.84 -5.20 11.44
CA ALA A 25 -29.66 -4.57 10.87
C ALA A 25 -28.50 -5.51 11.18
N VAL A 26 -28.27 -6.48 10.29
CA VAL A 26 -26.94 -7.04 10.11
C VAL A 26 -26.12 -5.87 9.58
N SER A 27 -25.58 -5.07 10.50
CA SER A 27 -24.39 -4.31 10.18
C SER A 27 -23.42 -5.35 9.64
N PHE A 28 -23.12 -5.27 8.34
CA PHE A 28 -21.87 -5.80 7.83
C PHE A 28 -20.79 -5.01 8.59
N THR A 29 -20.47 -5.45 9.81
CA THR A 29 -19.08 -5.51 10.22
C THR A 29 -18.46 -6.27 9.06
N SER A 30 -17.86 -5.53 8.14
CA SER A 30 -16.89 -6.08 7.23
C SER A 30 -15.99 -6.88 8.16
N CYS A 31 -16.06 -8.21 8.08
CA CYS A 31 -15.03 -9.05 8.65
C CYS A 31 -13.77 -8.59 7.94
N LYS A 32 -13.05 -7.64 8.55
CA LYS A 32 -11.65 -7.45 8.27
C LYS A 32 -11.07 -8.76 8.72
N SER A 33 -10.79 -9.63 7.76
CA SER A 33 -10.08 -10.87 8.00
C SER A 33 -8.86 -10.46 8.82
N ASP A 34 -8.65 -11.05 9.99
CA ASP A 34 -7.54 -10.73 10.90
C ASP A 34 -6.16 -11.14 10.32
N ASP A 35 -6.05 -11.24 8.99
CA ASP A 35 -4.96 -11.85 8.23
C ASP A 35 -4.59 -11.01 6.98
N ASP A 36 -5.06 -9.77 6.88
CA ASP A 36 -4.58 -8.85 5.85
C ASP A 36 -3.25 -8.23 6.34
N ASP A 37 -2.14 -8.93 6.11
CA ASP A 37 -0.80 -8.37 6.32
C ASP A 37 -0.71 -6.99 5.68
N ALA A 38 -0.17 -6.01 6.41
CA ALA A 38 0.00 -4.65 5.91
C ALA A 38 0.76 -4.67 4.57
N SER A 39 0.18 -4.03 3.55
CA SER A 39 0.69 -4.06 2.17
C SER A 39 1.39 -2.75 1.81
N ILE A 40 2.61 -2.83 1.28
CA ILE A 40 3.34 -1.63 0.78
C ILE A 40 2.67 -1.02 -0.45
N TYR A 41 1.82 -1.77 -1.16
CA TYR A 41 1.09 -1.30 -2.32
C TYR A 41 -0.01 -0.32 -1.90
N GLY A 42 -0.12 0.78 -2.64
CA GLY A 42 -1.04 1.88 -2.39
C GLY A 42 -0.38 3.23 -2.60
N THR A 43 -1.15 4.28 -2.29
CA THR A 43 -0.66 5.65 -2.35
C THR A 43 -0.32 6.13 -0.94
N TRP A 44 0.90 6.62 -0.78
CA TRP A 44 1.46 7.10 0.49
C TRP A 44 1.86 8.55 0.35
N LYS A 45 1.47 9.39 1.32
CA LYS A 45 1.80 10.81 1.33
C LYS A 45 2.62 11.16 2.56
N SER A 46 3.76 11.81 2.37
CA SER A 46 4.56 12.33 3.47
C SER A 46 4.06 13.69 3.96
N SER A 47 4.43 14.06 5.19
CA SER A 47 4.18 15.40 5.73
C SER A 47 4.92 16.51 4.95
N TYR A 48 5.94 16.17 4.17
CA TYR A 48 6.66 17.09 3.28
C TYR A 48 5.98 17.27 1.91
N GLY A 49 4.86 16.58 1.67
CA GLY A 49 4.10 16.67 0.44
C GLY A 49 4.61 15.77 -0.69
N GLU A 50 5.52 14.83 -0.39
CA GLU A 50 5.90 13.74 -1.29
C GLU A 50 4.75 12.75 -1.41
N ILE A 51 4.53 12.21 -2.60
CA ILE A 51 3.55 11.18 -2.88
C ILE A 51 4.29 10.01 -3.51
N TYR A 52 4.09 8.82 -2.95
CA TYR A 52 4.53 7.54 -3.48
C TYR A 52 3.31 6.73 -3.88
N ASP A 53 3.09 6.58 -5.18
CA ASP A 53 2.08 5.69 -5.72
C ASP A 53 2.75 4.38 -6.14
N ILE A 54 2.52 3.33 -5.36
CA ILE A 54 3.21 2.03 -5.46
C ILE A 54 2.18 0.97 -5.84
N SER A 55 2.27 0.46 -7.06
CA SER A 55 1.47 -0.68 -7.52
C SER A 55 2.29 -1.97 -7.48
N THR A 56 1.71 -3.07 -7.94
CA THR A 56 2.45 -4.34 -8.05
C THR A 56 3.52 -4.34 -9.14
N THR A 57 3.50 -3.36 -10.06
CA THR A 57 4.39 -3.31 -11.22
C THR A 57 5.14 -1.98 -11.37
N GLU A 58 4.65 -0.91 -10.75
CA GLU A 58 5.15 0.46 -10.93
C GLU A 58 5.31 1.20 -9.61
N LEU A 59 6.22 2.17 -9.63
CA LEU A 59 6.32 3.20 -8.60
C LEU A 59 6.36 4.56 -9.26
N LYS A 60 5.55 5.50 -8.78
CA LYS A 60 5.60 6.91 -9.15
C LYS A 60 5.84 7.74 -7.92
N ASN A 61 6.87 8.57 -7.95
CA ASN A 61 7.13 9.58 -6.94
C ASN A 61 6.89 10.98 -7.51
N GLY A 62 6.35 11.84 -6.67
CA GLY A 62 6.10 13.24 -7.00
C GLY A 62 5.54 13.97 -5.79
N GLY A 63 4.72 14.98 -6.03
CA GLY A 63 4.03 15.70 -4.96
C GLY A 63 3.67 17.11 -5.34
N SER A 64 3.63 17.98 -4.34
CA SER A 64 3.31 19.41 -4.53
C SER A 64 4.31 20.14 -5.43
N TRP A 65 5.48 19.54 -5.68
CA TRP A 65 6.58 20.13 -6.45
C TRP A 65 6.67 19.54 -7.86
N GLY A 66 5.66 18.76 -8.27
CA GLY A 66 5.57 18.10 -9.57
C GLY A 66 5.99 16.64 -9.52
N ASN A 67 6.21 16.11 -10.71
CA ASN A 67 6.61 14.72 -10.93
C ASN A 67 8.12 14.57 -10.70
N CYS A 68 8.51 13.63 -9.84
CA CYS A 68 9.91 13.33 -9.57
C CYS A 68 10.30 12.05 -10.36
N TYR A 69 10.86 11.04 -9.69
CA TYR A 69 11.22 9.79 -10.34
C TYR A 69 10.04 8.84 -10.49
N ALA A 70 10.12 7.95 -11.46
CA ALA A 70 9.18 6.86 -11.64
C ALA A 70 9.88 5.64 -12.24
N GLY A 71 9.31 4.47 -12.04
CA GLY A 71 9.80 3.25 -12.65
C GLY A 71 8.78 2.14 -12.70
N ASN A 72 9.16 1.09 -13.42
CA ASN A 72 8.38 -0.12 -13.63
C ASN A 72 9.24 -1.36 -13.27
N ASN A 73 8.78 -2.55 -13.63
CA ASN A 73 9.44 -3.83 -13.29
C ASN A 73 9.67 -3.96 -11.77
N LEU A 74 8.70 -3.47 -10.99
CA LEU A 74 8.80 -3.40 -9.54
C LEU A 74 9.02 -4.79 -8.94
N THR A 75 10.02 -4.89 -8.07
CA THR A 75 10.31 -6.10 -7.29
C THR A 75 10.45 -5.71 -5.83
N VAL A 76 9.80 -6.45 -4.93
CA VAL A 76 9.89 -6.21 -3.48
C VAL A 76 10.72 -7.31 -2.84
N ARG A 77 11.78 -6.92 -2.12
CA ARG A 77 12.53 -7.80 -1.21
C ARG A 77 12.11 -7.48 0.22
N LYS A 78 11.26 -8.32 0.80
CA LYS A 78 10.89 -8.23 2.22
C LYS A 78 12.09 -8.54 3.11
N ILE A 79 12.28 -7.74 4.16
CA ILE A 79 13.25 -7.97 5.24
C ILE A 79 12.51 -8.50 6.47
N SER A 80 11.31 -7.98 6.73
CA SER A 80 10.34 -8.47 7.72
C SER A 80 8.92 -8.17 7.22
N ASP A 81 7.91 -8.43 8.05
CA ASP A 81 6.51 -8.14 7.71
C ASP A 81 6.26 -6.62 7.56
N SER A 82 7.04 -5.79 8.26
CA SER A 82 6.88 -4.33 8.27
C SER A 82 8.01 -3.56 7.58
N ALA A 83 8.98 -4.25 6.96
CA ALA A 83 10.14 -3.62 6.34
C ALA A 83 10.66 -4.35 5.09
N GLY A 84 11.26 -3.60 4.18
CA GLY A 84 11.83 -4.16 2.95
C GLY A 84 12.44 -3.11 2.04
N ILE A 85 12.78 -3.55 0.84
CA ILE A 85 13.33 -2.70 -0.24
C ILE A 85 12.54 -2.98 -1.51
N VAL A 86 12.07 -1.92 -2.14
CA VAL A 86 11.40 -1.94 -3.45
C VAL A 86 12.42 -1.52 -4.50
N TYR A 87 12.63 -2.37 -5.49
CA TYR A 87 13.49 -2.12 -6.63
C TYR A 87 12.64 -1.83 -7.87
N ILE A 88 13.06 -0.85 -8.65
CA ILE A 88 12.39 -0.45 -9.90
C ILE A 88 13.42 -0.16 -10.97
N LYS A 89 13.03 -0.34 -12.22
CA LYS A 89 13.77 0.17 -13.38
C LYS A 89 13.21 1.55 -13.73
N TYR A 90 14.06 2.58 -13.74
CA TYR A 90 13.63 3.95 -14.00
C TYR A 90 12.97 4.06 -15.38
N THR A 91 11.79 4.65 -15.40
CA THR A 91 11.16 5.22 -16.61
C THR A 91 11.34 6.73 -16.65
N ARG A 92 11.56 7.35 -15.48
CA ARG A 92 11.92 8.76 -15.33
C ARG A 92 12.86 8.91 -14.15
N SER A 93 13.98 9.59 -14.35
CA SER A 93 14.99 9.84 -13.32
C SER A 93 15.46 11.29 -13.35
N ILE A 94 16.26 11.68 -12.35
CA ILE A 94 16.84 13.02 -12.26
C ILE A 94 17.89 13.22 -13.34
N ILE A 95 17.93 14.41 -13.94
CA ILE A 95 19.01 14.81 -14.84
C ILE A 95 20.25 15.13 -14.00
N TYR A 96 21.38 14.50 -14.31
CA TYR A 96 22.62 14.71 -13.58
C TYR A 96 23.01 16.19 -13.53
N GLY A 97 23.25 16.70 -12.32
CA GLY A 97 23.57 18.12 -12.08
C GLY A 97 22.37 19.09 -12.13
N SER A 98 21.14 18.58 -12.20
CA SER A 98 19.90 19.37 -12.19
C SER A 98 18.97 18.94 -11.04
N THR A 99 17.90 19.71 -10.83
CA THR A 99 16.72 19.34 -10.03
C THR A 99 15.58 18.78 -10.88
N ASP A 100 15.76 18.73 -12.21
CA ASP A 100 14.73 18.31 -13.15
C ASP A 100 14.71 16.80 -13.37
N TYR A 101 13.53 16.27 -13.65
CA TYR A 101 13.31 14.85 -13.94
C TYR A 101 12.89 14.66 -15.40
N SER A 102 13.43 13.62 -16.05
CA SER A 102 13.16 13.35 -17.46
C SER A 102 13.09 11.87 -17.77
N GLU A 103 12.26 11.53 -18.76
CA GLU A 103 12.15 10.20 -19.36
C GLU A 103 13.34 9.89 -20.31
N ASN A 104 14.21 10.87 -20.56
CA ASN A 104 15.43 10.72 -21.35
C ASN A 104 16.71 10.93 -20.52
N ALA A 105 16.61 10.99 -19.19
CA ALA A 105 17.76 11.17 -18.32
C ALA A 105 18.70 9.94 -18.39
N PRO A 106 20.02 10.09 -18.12
CA PRO A 106 21.00 9.02 -18.29
C PRO A 106 20.73 7.74 -17.49
N ASP A 107 20.03 7.87 -16.36
CA ASP A 107 19.68 6.73 -15.50
C ASP A 107 18.36 6.05 -15.90
N VAL A 108 17.64 6.56 -16.90
CA VAL A 108 16.45 5.87 -17.43
C VAL A 108 16.86 4.54 -18.03
N GLY A 109 16.10 3.49 -17.71
CA GLY A 109 16.44 2.11 -18.05
C GLY A 109 17.45 1.46 -17.10
N LYS A 110 17.82 2.10 -16.00
CA LYS A 110 18.67 1.52 -14.94
C LYS A 110 17.87 1.27 -13.66
N TRP A 111 18.40 0.45 -12.78
CA TRP A 111 17.76 0.04 -11.54
C TRP A 111 18.02 1.02 -10.39
N TYR A 112 16.99 1.21 -9.57
CA TYR A 112 16.98 2.04 -8.39
C TYR A 112 16.21 1.36 -7.26
N ALA A 113 16.36 1.87 -6.04
CA ALA A 113 15.70 1.32 -4.85
C ALA A 113 15.11 2.39 -3.93
N ILE A 114 14.01 2.03 -3.27
CA ILE A 114 13.52 2.69 -2.06
C ILE A 114 13.46 1.65 -0.93
N SER A 115 13.76 2.06 0.30
CA SER A 115 13.52 1.23 1.49
C SER A 115 12.25 1.70 2.20
N TYR A 116 11.51 0.75 2.76
CA TYR A 116 10.40 1.03 3.66
C TYR A 116 10.59 0.30 4.99
N LYS A 117 10.05 0.89 6.06
CA LYS A 117 10.00 0.31 7.41
C LYS A 117 8.78 0.84 8.18
N ASN A 118 8.48 0.22 9.31
CA ASN A 118 7.34 0.57 10.18
C ASN A 118 6.00 0.56 9.41
N LEU A 119 5.87 -0.34 8.44
CA LEU A 119 4.65 -0.49 7.67
C LEU A 119 3.51 -1.00 8.57
N THR A 120 2.40 -0.27 8.54
CA THR A 120 1.09 -0.65 9.08
C THR A 120 0.05 -0.49 7.98
N ASP A 121 -1.22 -0.75 8.28
CA ASP A 121 -2.31 -0.48 7.34
C ASP A 121 -2.33 0.97 6.86
N ASP A 122 -2.04 1.93 7.75
CA ASP A 122 -2.24 3.36 7.50
C ASP A 122 -0.96 4.19 7.48
N THR A 123 0.18 3.64 7.90
CA THR A 123 1.45 4.37 8.00
C THR A 123 2.65 3.59 7.44
N VAL A 124 3.65 4.30 6.94
CA VAL A 124 4.94 3.73 6.55
C VAL A 124 6.03 4.80 6.58
N SER A 125 7.28 4.44 6.86
CA SER A 125 8.44 5.31 6.66
C SER A 125 9.18 4.88 5.39
N ILE A 126 9.37 5.78 4.41
CA ILE A 126 10.03 5.48 3.11
C ILE A 126 11.30 6.32 2.93
N SER A 127 12.37 5.71 2.40
CA SER A 127 13.62 6.39 2.02
C SER A 127 14.01 6.01 0.60
N GLY A 128 14.26 6.99 -0.26
CA GLY A 128 14.99 6.74 -1.50
C GLY A 128 16.43 6.31 -1.22
N ALA A 129 17.01 5.47 -2.07
CA ALA A 129 18.44 5.17 -2.02
C ALA A 129 19.25 6.43 -2.35
N TYR A 130 20.11 6.84 -1.43
CA TYR A 130 21.08 7.92 -1.61
C TYR A 130 22.26 7.71 -0.65
N LYS A 131 23.47 7.81 -1.21
CA LYS A 131 24.72 7.82 -0.46
C LYS A 131 25.66 8.81 -1.13
N SER A 132 26.29 9.69 -0.35
CA SER A 132 27.29 10.62 -0.90
C SER A 132 28.43 9.85 -1.57
N GLY A 133 28.67 10.11 -2.86
CA GLY A 133 29.66 9.39 -3.67
C GLY A 133 29.29 7.94 -4.02
N GLY A 134 28.06 7.51 -3.72
CA GLY A 134 27.53 6.22 -4.13
C GLY A 134 26.92 6.25 -5.54
N ALA A 135 26.47 5.09 -5.99
CA ALA A 135 25.73 4.93 -7.23
C ALA A 135 24.36 5.62 -7.15
N THR A 136 23.91 6.23 -8.25
CA THR A 136 22.54 6.74 -8.40
C THR A 136 21.61 5.70 -9.04
N SER A 137 22.18 4.74 -9.76
CA SER A 137 21.49 3.62 -10.40
C SER A 137 22.48 2.48 -10.71
N THR A 138 21.99 1.30 -11.08
CA THR A 138 22.80 0.15 -11.54
C THR A 138 22.23 -0.46 -12.83
N GLU A 139 23.03 -1.20 -13.60
CA GLU A 139 22.59 -1.73 -14.90
C GLU A 139 21.65 -2.93 -14.74
N THR A 140 21.84 -3.73 -13.69
CA THR A 140 21.07 -4.94 -13.42
C THR A 140 20.39 -4.92 -12.05
N LEU A 141 19.36 -5.78 -11.90
CA LEU A 141 18.68 -5.97 -10.62
C LEU A 141 19.63 -6.60 -9.58
N ASP A 142 20.47 -7.55 -9.98
CA ASP A 142 21.41 -8.21 -9.07
C ASP A 142 22.43 -7.21 -8.49
N GLU A 143 22.96 -6.32 -9.34
CA GLU A 143 23.79 -5.20 -8.88
C GLU A 143 23.02 -4.27 -7.93
N ALA A 144 21.76 -3.94 -8.24
CA ALA A 144 20.93 -3.07 -7.40
C ALA A 144 20.73 -3.68 -6.01
N VAL A 145 20.46 -4.99 -5.95
CA VAL A 145 20.24 -5.74 -4.72
C VAL A 145 21.51 -5.85 -3.88
N SER A 146 22.68 -5.89 -4.53
CA SER A 146 23.99 -5.88 -3.86
C SER A 146 24.40 -4.48 -3.39
N GLU A 147 24.09 -3.44 -4.17
CA GLU A 147 24.53 -2.07 -3.93
C GLU A 147 23.62 -1.31 -2.97
N PHE A 148 22.31 -1.27 -3.24
CA PHE A 148 21.35 -0.45 -2.51
C PHE A 148 20.82 -1.13 -1.26
N THR A 149 21.68 -1.26 -0.25
CA THR A 149 21.34 -1.90 1.03
C THR A 149 21.43 -0.93 2.21
N ILE A 150 20.77 -1.32 3.31
CA ILE A 150 20.87 -0.60 4.59
C ILE A 150 22.32 -0.62 5.09
N GLU A 151 22.98 -1.77 5.00
CA GLU A 151 24.37 -1.98 5.42
C GLU A 151 25.36 -1.13 4.64
N ASN A 152 25.14 -0.96 3.33
CA ASN A 152 25.94 -0.09 2.48
C ASN A 152 25.67 1.40 2.74
N GLY A 153 24.66 1.75 3.56
CA GLY A 153 24.39 3.11 4.00
C GLY A 153 23.56 3.95 3.02
N TYR A 154 22.77 3.33 2.15
CA TYR A 154 21.96 4.04 1.15
C TYR A 154 20.66 4.65 1.67
N PHE A 155 20.22 4.31 2.88
CA PHE A 155 18.91 4.73 3.39
C PHE A 155 19.05 5.56 4.66
N GLY A 156 19.50 6.81 4.51
CA GLY A 156 19.81 7.70 5.63
C GLY A 156 18.62 8.49 6.18
N LYS A 157 17.73 8.99 5.31
CA LYS A 157 16.59 9.84 5.71
C LYS A 157 15.28 9.24 5.25
N TYR A 158 14.43 8.90 6.21
CA TYR A 158 13.09 8.40 5.95
C TYR A 158 12.05 9.51 6.09
N SER A 159 11.08 9.50 5.19
CA SER A 159 9.86 10.30 5.27
C SER A 159 8.73 9.45 5.84
N ASP A 160 8.15 9.92 6.94
CA ASP A 160 6.94 9.30 7.50
C ASP A 160 5.73 9.66 6.64
N CYS A 161 5.04 8.63 6.19
CA CYS A 161 3.94 8.71 5.25
C CYS A 161 2.66 8.10 5.84
N THR A 162 1.54 8.66 5.44
CA THR A 162 0.20 8.12 5.71
C THR A 162 -0.45 7.67 4.42
N ARG A 163 -1.26 6.62 4.47
CA ARG A 163 -2.04 6.16 3.32
C ARG A 163 -3.01 7.25 2.85
N GLN A 164 -3.32 7.28 1.55
CA GLN A 164 -4.31 8.19 0.94
C GLN A 164 -5.55 7.43 0.50
#